data_AF-V9R7E8-F1
#
_entry.id   AF-V9R7E8-F1
#
_cell.length_a   1.000
_cell.length_b   1.000
_cell.length_c   1.000
_cell.angle_alpha   90.00
_cell.angle_beta   90.00
_cell.angle_gamma   90.00
#
_symmetry.space_group_name_H-M   'P 1'
#
loop_
_entity.id
_entity.type
_entity.pdbx_description
1 polymer ?
#
loop_
_entity_poly.entity_id
_entity_poly.type
_entity_poly.pdbx_seq_one_letter_code
_entity_poly.pdbx_strand_id
1 'polypeptide(L)'
;MALILNMVIILIVLAVVCAIRRSVNVSRARALAAEEVSDFLMSRPFRPECDRSLLSATDTMDCILYLFQCWKDTHPRCNVIDYGMCDMYRAILLSRTINMYQDNKKLTSAEEHKLKELGILMAPSNISNKCAENVIRYDVSKLVERASGCVKYIDVDSEEDMVIRYSVERAFSVFKSNMRAIEKQEAAVHGQVFNLITDAAPPVLVKAQDETQYRKIYPVL
;
A
#
# COMPACT_ATOMS: atom_id res chain seq x y z
N MET A 1 21.59 -27.99 50.88
CA MET A 1 21.47 -28.42 49.46
C MET A 1 20.02 -28.61 49.01
N ALA A 2 19.17 -29.34 49.75
CA ALA A 2 17.76 -29.54 49.36
C ALA A 2 16.93 -28.25 49.18
N LEU A 3 17.11 -27.25 50.05
CA LEU A 3 16.42 -25.95 49.93
C LEU A 3 16.81 -25.16 48.67
N ILE A 4 18.10 -25.17 48.31
CA ILE A 4 18.61 -24.48 47.12
C ILE A 4 18.05 -25.16 45.86
N LEU A 5 18.05 -26.50 45.83
CA LEU A 5 17.47 -27.27 44.73
C LEU A 5 15.97 -26.98 44.54
N ASN A 6 15.20 -26.94 45.64
CA ASN A 6 13.78 -26.59 45.59
C ASN A 6 13.55 -25.16 45.08
N MET A 7 14.36 -24.18 45.50
CA MET A 7 14.28 -22.82 44.97
C MET A 7 14.53 -22.76 43.46
N VAL A 8 15.55 -23.47 42.98
CA VAL A 8 15.87 -23.56 41.55
C VAL A 8 14.72 -24.18 40.76
N ILE A 9 14.11 -25.26 41.27
CA ILE A 9 12.95 -25.90 40.62
C ILE A 9 11.77 -24.92 40.54
N ILE A 10 11.46 -24.19 41.62
CA ILE A 10 10.37 -23.21 41.63
C ILE A 10 10.61 -22.11 40.58
N LEU A 11 11.84 -21.59 40.48
CA LEU A 11 12.20 -20.58 39.48
C LEU A 11 12.03 -21.10 38.04
N ILE A 12 12.43 -22.35 37.78
CA ILE A 12 12.24 -22.99 36.47
C ILE A 12 10.75 -23.14 36.14
N VAL A 13 9.95 -23.64 37.09
CA VAL A 13 8.50 -23.80 36.89
C VAL A 13 7.85 -22.44 36.62
N LEU A 14 8.19 -21.41 37.39
CA LEU A 14 7.69 -20.05 37.17
C LEU A 14 8.08 -19.52 35.79
N ALA A 15 9.34 -19.69 35.37
CA ALA A 15 9.79 -19.27 34.05
C ALA A 15 9.02 -19.98 32.93
N VAL A 16 8.78 -21.28 33.05
CA VAL A 16 8.00 -22.07 32.09
C VAL A 16 6.55 -21.60 32.04
N VAL A 17 5.91 -21.40 33.19
CA VAL A 17 4.52 -20.91 33.27
C VAL A 17 4.40 -19.52 32.66
N CYS A 18 5.33 -18.62 32.95
CA CYS A 18 5.39 -17.29 32.35
C CYS A 18 5.56 -17.36 30.81
N ALA A 19 6.42 -18.24 30.31
CA ALA A 19 6.63 -18.43 28.88
C ALA A 19 5.38 -18.97 28.18
N ILE A 20 4.73 -19.98 28.76
CA ILE A 20 3.47 -20.54 28.24
C ILE A 20 2.38 -19.47 28.21
N ARG A 21 2.19 -18.75 29.32
CA ARG A 21 1.17 -17.68 29.40
C ARG A 21 1.42 -16.59 28.37
N ARG A 22 2.67 -16.16 28.18
CA ARG A 22 3.04 -15.19 27.14
C ARG A 22 2.74 -15.71 25.75
N SER A 23 3.04 -16.98 25.47
CA SER A 23 2.74 -17.62 24.18
C SER A 23 1.24 -17.65 23.89
N VAL A 24 0.42 -18.03 24.87
CA VAL A 24 -1.05 -18.05 24.76
C VAL A 24 -1.59 -16.64 24.49
N ASN A 25 -1.13 -15.64 25.24
CA ASN A 25 -1.56 -14.25 25.05
C ASN A 25 -1.22 -13.73 23.65
N VAL A 26 -0.01 -14.01 23.15
CA VAL A 26 0.40 -13.64 21.79
C VAL A 26 -0.45 -14.33 20.73
N SER A 27 -0.74 -15.62 20.91
CA SER A 27 -1.59 -16.38 19.98
C SER A 27 -3.01 -15.80 19.93
N ARG A 28 -3.57 -15.49 21.10
CA ARG A 28 -4.89 -14.87 21.23
C ARG A 28 -4.94 -13.50 20.57
N ALA A 29 -3.97 -12.64 20.85
CA ALA A 29 -3.90 -11.30 20.27
C ALA A 29 -3.81 -11.34 18.74
N ARG A 30 -3.06 -12.31 18.17
CA ARG A 30 -3.02 -12.53 16.71
C ARG A 30 -4.34 -13.00 16.12
N ALA A 31 -5.09 -13.84 16.83
CA ALA A 31 -6.39 -14.29 16.37
C ALA A 31 -7.40 -13.13 16.36
N LEU A 32 -7.44 -12.34 17.44
CA LEU A 32 -8.27 -11.13 17.53
C LEU A 32 -7.91 -10.11 16.45
N ALA A 33 -6.61 -9.90 16.22
CA ALA A 33 -6.15 -9.02 15.15
C ALA A 33 -6.57 -9.47 13.75
N ALA A 34 -6.61 -10.78 13.51
CA ALA A 34 -7.09 -11.31 12.23
C ALA A 34 -8.60 -11.08 12.04
N GLU A 35 -9.38 -11.22 13.12
CA GLU A 35 -10.81 -10.94 13.14
C GLU A 35 -11.10 -9.46 12.93
N GLU A 36 -10.46 -8.57 13.70
CA GLU A 36 -10.64 -7.12 13.61
C GLU A 36 -10.34 -6.56 12.21
N VAL A 37 -9.22 -6.98 11.60
CA VAL A 37 -8.87 -6.57 10.24
C VAL A 37 -9.87 -7.13 9.22
N SER A 38 -10.34 -8.37 9.41
CA SER A 38 -11.34 -8.98 8.53
C SER A 38 -12.66 -8.22 8.60
N ASP A 39 -13.14 -7.93 9.81
CA ASP A 39 -14.40 -7.23 10.05
C ASP A 39 -14.36 -5.81 9.50
N PHE A 40 -13.23 -5.09 9.72
CA PHE A 40 -13.04 -3.76 9.16
C PHE A 40 -13.15 -3.79 7.63
N LEU A 41 -12.47 -4.71 6.96
CA LEU A 41 -12.49 -4.81 5.49
C LEU A 41 -13.84 -5.27 4.95
N MET A 42 -14.56 -6.15 5.65
CA MET A 42 -15.89 -6.62 5.24
C MET A 42 -16.99 -5.58 5.46
N SER A 43 -16.80 -4.65 6.40
CA SER A 43 -17.74 -3.55 6.64
C SER A 43 -17.77 -2.51 5.52
N ARG A 44 -16.77 -2.51 4.63
CA ARG A 44 -16.68 -1.55 3.52
C ARG A 44 -17.63 -1.93 2.38
N PRO A 45 -18.35 -0.95 1.81
CA PRO A 45 -19.30 -1.22 0.74
C PRO A 45 -18.57 -1.75 -0.49
N PHE A 46 -19.04 -2.89 -1.01
CA PHE A 46 -18.54 -3.44 -2.26
C PHE A 46 -18.82 -2.47 -3.42
N ARG A 47 -17.78 -2.11 -4.17
CA ARG A 47 -17.89 -1.28 -5.37
C ARG A 47 -17.55 -2.13 -6.60
N PRO A 48 -18.55 -2.65 -7.33
CA PRO A 48 -18.31 -3.54 -8.48
C PRO A 48 -17.53 -2.87 -9.62
N GLU A 49 -17.49 -1.55 -9.65
CA GLU A 49 -16.82 -0.74 -10.66
C GLU A 49 -15.30 -0.59 -10.40
N CYS A 50 -14.83 -0.95 -9.21
CA CYS A 50 -13.43 -0.80 -8.81
C CYS A 50 -12.65 -2.11 -8.96
N ASP A 51 -11.37 -2.02 -9.34
CA ASP A 51 -10.48 -3.19 -9.24
C ASP A 51 -10.44 -3.67 -7.78
N ARG A 52 -10.70 -4.96 -7.56
CA ARG A 52 -10.83 -5.55 -6.22
C ARG A 52 -9.53 -5.47 -5.42
N SER A 53 -8.38 -5.63 -6.07
CA SER A 53 -7.07 -5.55 -5.43
C SER A 53 -6.76 -4.10 -5.04
N LEU A 54 -7.09 -3.16 -5.94
CA LEU A 54 -6.97 -1.72 -5.70
C LEU A 54 -7.82 -1.26 -4.51
N LEU A 55 -9.11 -1.61 -4.53
CA LEU A 55 -10.05 -1.29 -3.46
C LEU A 55 -9.56 -1.87 -2.12
N SER A 56 -9.20 -3.15 -2.12
CA SER A 56 -8.68 -3.81 -0.92
C SER A 56 -7.38 -3.17 -0.41
N ALA A 57 -6.47 -2.76 -1.29
CA ALA A 57 -5.26 -2.03 -0.88
C ALA A 57 -5.61 -0.69 -0.21
N THR A 58 -6.54 0.08 -0.76
CA THR A 58 -6.94 1.38 -0.21
C THR A 58 -7.72 1.24 1.10
N ASP A 59 -8.62 0.26 1.20
CA ASP A 59 -9.35 -0.04 2.45
C ASP A 59 -8.39 -0.48 3.56
N THR A 60 -7.31 -1.17 3.18
CA THR A 60 -6.26 -1.56 4.12
C THR A 60 -5.45 -0.36 4.60
N MET A 61 -5.20 0.64 3.74
CA MET A 61 -4.59 1.90 4.17
C MET A 61 -5.47 2.61 5.21
N ASP A 62 -6.78 2.64 4.99
CA ASP A 62 -7.74 3.19 5.97
C ASP A 62 -7.73 2.42 7.28
N CYS A 63 -7.68 1.08 7.21
CA CYS A 63 -7.60 0.21 8.38
C CYS A 63 -6.36 0.55 9.22
N ILE A 64 -5.19 0.67 8.60
CA ILE A 64 -3.95 1.02 9.31
C ILE A 64 -4.05 2.41 9.95
N LEU A 65 -4.57 3.40 9.22
CA LEU A 65 -4.76 4.74 9.77
C LEU A 65 -5.73 4.74 10.97
N TYR A 66 -6.85 4.03 10.86
CA TYR A 66 -7.83 3.87 11.94
C TYR A 66 -7.18 3.22 13.17
N LEU A 67 -6.42 2.15 12.99
CA LEU A 67 -5.72 1.48 14.09
C LEU A 67 -4.73 2.42 14.79
N PHE A 68 -3.99 3.25 14.05
CA PHE A 68 -3.14 4.28 14.67
C PHE A 68 -3.94 5.34 15.42
N GLN A 69 -5.13 5.74 14.94
CA GLN A 69 -6.00 6.68 15.63
C GLN A 69 -6.51 6.10 16.95
N CYS A 70 -7.00 4.87 16.93
CA CYS A 70 -7.38 4.15 18.16
C CYS A 70 -6.20 4.04 19.13
N TRP A 71 -5.00 3.76 18.61
CA TRP A 71 -3.80 3.69 19.44
C TRP A 71 -3.38 5.05 20.02
N LYS A 72 -3.63 6.13 19.28
CA LYS A 72 -3.36 7.50 19.73
C LYS A 72 -4.27 7.90 20.89
N ASP A 73 -5.52 7.44 20.88
CA ASP A 73 -6.48 7.71 21.95
C ASP A 73 -6.02 7.09 23.29
N THR A 74 -5.40 5.90 23.24
CA THR A 74 -4.84 5.23 24.42
C THR A 74 -3.45 5.75 24.79
N HIS A 75 -2.65 6.23 23.83
CA HIS A 75 -1.30 6.77 24.03
C HIS A 75 -1.11 8.17 23.42
N PRO A 76 -1.74 9.22 23.97
CA PRO A 76 -1.84 10.54 23.33
C PRO A 76 -0.51 11.30 23.23
N ARG A 77 0.55 10.85 23.90
CA ARG A 77 1.89 11.49 23.88
C ARG A 77 2.94 10.69 23.10
N CYS A 78 2.55 9.60 22.43
CA CYS A 78 3.49 8.77 21.69
C CYS A 78 3.81 9.37 20.31
N ASN A 79 5.01 9.94 20.17
CA ASN A 79 5.49 10.52 18.90
C ASN A 79 5.64 9.48 17.78
N VAL A 80 5.86 8.21 18.12
CA VAL A 80 5.97 7.12 17.14
C VAL A 80 4.62 6.86 16.46
N ILE A 81 3.52 6.93 17.21
CA ILE A 81 2.16 6.85 16.67
C ILE A 81 1.91 8.05 15.75
N ASP A 82 2.27 9.27 16.17
CA ASP A 82 2.13 10.47 15.33
C ASP A 82 2.90 10.36 14.01
N TYR A 83 4.11 9.81 14.06
CA TYR A 83 4.92 9.56 12.87
C TYR A 83 4.26 8.52 11.94
N GLY A 84 3.76 7.41 12.50
CA GLY A 84 3.00 6.40 11.74
C GLY A 84 1.77 6.98 11.05
N MET A 85 0.98 7.79 11.78
CA MET A 85 -0.18 8.50 11.22
C MET A 85 0.24 9.45 10.09
N CYS A 86 1.32 10.23 10.28
CA CYS A 86 1.82 11.15 9.25
C CYS A 86 2.22 10.43 7.96
N ASP A 87 2.91 9.29 8.06
CA ASP A 87 3.28 8.49 6.89
C ASP A 87 2.04 7.90 6.19
N MET A 88 1.02 7.46 6.95
CA MET A 88 -0.26 7.03 6.36
C MET A 88 -1.01 8.16 5.66
N TYR A 89 -1.08 9.36 6.26
CA TYR A 89 -1.69 10.52 5.61
C TYR A 89 -0.98 10.88 4.31
N ARG A 90 0.35 10.86 4.29
CA ARG A 90 1.14 11.09 3.07
C ARG A 90 0.88 10.01 2.02
N ALA A 91 0.78 8.75 2.42
CA ALA A 91 0.48 7.65 1.51
C ALA A 91 -0.91 7.82 0.86
N ILE A 92 -1.92 8.21 1.65
CA ILE A 92 -3.27 8.47 1.16
C ILE A 92 -3.30 9.69 0.22
N LEU A 93 -2.59 10.76 0.55
CA LEU A 93 -2.52 11.93 -0.33
C LEU A 93 -1.83 11.63 -1.65
N LEU A 94 -0.73 10.86 -1.62
CA LEU A 94 -0.07 10.40 -2.85
C LEU A 94 -0.94 9.48 -3.68
N SER A 95 -1.66 8.54 -3.06
CA SER A 95 -2.52 7.63 -3.80
C SER A 95 -3.67 8.37 -4.51
N ARG A 96 -4.13 9.50 -3.97
CA ARG A 96 -5.08 10.41 -4.67
C ARG A 96 -4.48 11.06 -5.91
N THR A 97 -3.17 11.38 -5.94
CA THR A 97 -2.53 12.02 -7.12
C THR A 97 -2.67 11.19 -8.39
N ILE A 98 -2.71 9.87 -8.25
CA ILE A 98 -2.76 8.90 -9.35
C ILE A 98 -4.12 8.19 -9.44
N ASN A 99 -5.17 8.77 -8.82
CA ASN A 99 -6.53 8.18 -8.75
C ASN A 99 -6.56 6.72 -8.26
N MET A 100 -5.57 6.31 -7.48
CA MET A 100 -5.52 4.98 -6.86
C MET A 100 -6.55 4.89 -5.73
N TYR A 101 -6.72 5.99 -4.99
CA TYR A 101 -7.59 6.09 -3.83
C TYR A 101 -9.06 6.35 -4.21
N GLN A 102 -9.97 5.56 -3.64
CA GLN A 102 -11.36 5.44 -4.11
C GLN A 102 -12.36 6.40 -3.41
N ASP A 103 -11.92 7.54 -2.89
CA ASP A 103 -12.80 8.49 -2.19
C ASP A 103 -13.39 9.60 -3.07
N ASN A 104 -13.11 9.57 -4.37
CA ASN A 104 -13.47 10.60 -5.35
C ASN A 104 -12.97 12.02 -5.00
N LYS A 105 -12.02 12.15 -4.06
CA LYS A 105 -11.46 13.44 -3.67
C LYS A 105 -10.20 13.72 -4.46
N LYS A 106 -10.17 14.88 -5.12
CA LYS A 106 -8.94 15.44 -5.68
C LYS A 106 -8.16 16.18 -4.60
N LEU A 107 -6.86 16.28 -4.79
CA LEU A 107 -6.01 17.11 -3.94
C LEU A 107 -6.41 18.58 -4.03
N THR A 108 -6.47 19.23 -2.88
CA THR A 108 -6.53 20.68 -2.79
C THR A 108 -5.16 21.28 -3.13
N SER A 109 -5.14 22.56 -3.55
CA SER A 109 -3.88 23.26 -3.85
C SER A 109 -2.93 23.32 -2.66
N ALA A 110 -3.46 23.36 -1.43
CA ALA A 110 -2.65 23.36 -0.21
C ALA A 110 -1.99 21.99 0.05
N GLU A 111 -2.71 20.89 -0.16
CA GLU A 111 -2.15 19.54 -0.05
C GLU A 111 -1.10 19.28 -1.12
N GLU A 112 -1.36 19.72 -2.36
CA GLU A 112 -0.41 19.61 -3.46
C GLU A 112 0.88 20.40 -3.18
N HIS A 113 0.76 21.64 -2.69
CA HIS A 113 1.91 22.45 -2.28
C HIS A 113 2.73 21.75 -1.20
N LYS A 114 2.06 21.20 -0.18
CA LYS A 114 2.74 20.51 0.93
C LYS A 114 3.46 19.23 0.47
N LEU A 115 2.89 18.49 -0.48
CA LEU A 115 3.56 17.33 -1.08
C LEU A 115 4.81 17.74 -1.89
N LYS A 116 4.76 18.88 -2.59
CA LYS A 116 5.91 19.45 -3.31
C LYS A 116 7.01 19.93 -2.35
N GLU A 117 6.64 20.66 -1.29
CA GLU A 117 7.59 21.11 -0.25
C GLU A 117 8.32 19.95 0.42
N LEU A 118 7.62 18.84 0.66
CA LEU A 118 8.21 17.64 1.25
C LEU A 118 9.10 16.85 0.26
N GLY A 119 9.22 17.31 -0.99
CA GLY A 119 9.99 16.64 -2.05
C GLY A 119 9.36 15.32 -2.52
N ILE A 120 8.09 15.08 -2.15
CA ILE A 120 7.37 13.83 -2.43
C ILE A 120 6.74 13.90 -3.83
N LEU A 121 6.17 15.06 -4.18
CA LEU A 121 5.68 15.32 -5.53
C LEU A 121 6.75 16.09 -6.31
N MET A 122 7.55 15.41 -7.13
CA MET A 122 8.39 16.12 -8.10
C MET A 122 7.51 16.73 -9.19
N ALA A 123 7.73 18.02 -9.50
CA ALA A 123 6.97 18.69 -10.55
C ALA A 123 7.04 17.87 -11.87
N PRO A 124 5.93 17.73 -12.61
CA PRO A 124 5.91 16.91 -13.81
C PRO A 124 6.73 17.58 -14.91
N SER A 125 8.02 17.28 -14.96
CA SER A 125 8.87 17.58 -16.12
C SER A 125 8.68 16.47 -17.15
N ASN A 126 7.68 16.61 -18.02
CA ASN A 126 7.58 15.93 -19.33
C ASN A 126 7.88 14.42 -19.39
N ILE A 127 7.61 13.63 -18.35
CA ILE A 127 7.74 12.17 -18.39
C ILE A 127 6.35 11.56 -18.43
N SER A 128 6.06 10.89 -19.55
CA SER A 128 4.92 10.01 -19.82
C SER A 128 4.23 9.41 -18.57
N ASN A 129 2.90 9.60 -18.51
CA ASN A 129 1.98 9.30 -17.41
C ASN A 129 2.24 8.01 -16.61
N LYS A 130 2.71 6.92 -17.24
CA LYS A 130 2.80 5.60 -16.59
C LYS A 130 4.07 5.39 -15.75
N CYS A 131 5.17 6.02 -16.11
CA CYS A 131 6.43 5.92 -15.35
C CYS A 131 6.31 6.69 -14.03
N ALA A 132 5.68 7.87 -14.06
CA ALA A 132 5.39 8.68 -12.88
C ALA A 132 4.43 7.97 -11.90
N GLU A 133 3.38 7.30 -12.42
CA GLU A 133 2.45 6.53 -11.58
C GLU A 133 3.13 5.38 -10.82
N ASN A 134 4.05 4.66 -11.47
CA ASN A 134 4.80 3.58 -10.83
C ASN A 134 5.73 4.08 -9.72
N VAL A 135 6.37 5.23 -9.91
CA VAL A 135 7.18 5.87 -8.86
C VAL A 135 6.30 6.25 -7.67
N ILE A 136 5.14 6.86 -7.92
CA ILE A 136 4.21 7.25 -6.86
C ILE A 136 3.69 6.02 -6.09
N ARG A 137 3.37 4.90 -6.78
CA ARG A 137 2.97 3.65 -6.10
C ARG A 137 4.09 3.04 -5.26
N TYR A 138 5.33 3.14 -5.73
CA TYR A 138 6.49 2.73 -4.95
C TYR A 138 6.61 3.57 -3.67
N ASP A 139 6.46 4.89 -3.78
CA ASP A 139 6.52 5.81 -2.64
C ASP A 139 5.38 5.57 -1.64
N VAL A 140 4.15 5.33 -2.13
CA VAL A 140 3.02 4.91 -1.30
C VAL A 140 3.37 3.63 -0.55
N SER A 141 3.90 2.62 -1.24
CA SER A 141 4.27 1.35 -0.61
C SER A 141 5.35 1.54 0.46
N LYS A 142 6.32 2.43 0.22
CA LYS A 142 7.36 2.78 1.20
C LYS A 142 6.84 3.54 2.40
N LEU A 143 5.87 4.43 2.22
CA LEU A 143 5.22 5.12 3.33
C LEU A 143 4.42 4.15 4.20
N VAL A 144 3.63 3.26 3.60
CA VAL A 144 2.86 2.25 4.36
C VAL A 144 3.80 1.25 5.06
N GLU A 145 4.90 0.85 4.41
CA GLU A 145 5.95 0.03 5.03
C GLU A 145 6.59 0.73 6.23
N ARG A 146 6.93 2.03 6.11
CA ARG A 146 7.47 2.81 7.23
C ARG A 146 6.47 2.93 8.37
N ALA A 147 5.21 3.30 8.08
CA ALA A 147 4.17 3.42 9.07
C ALA A 147 3.98 2.11 9.85
N SER A 148 3.76 0.99 9.15
CA SER A 148 3.65 -0.32 9.78
C SER A 148 4.90 -0.75 10.54
N GLY A 149 6.10 -0.35 10.08
CA GLY A 149 7.36 -0.62 10.76
C GLY A 149 7.48 0.10 12.11
N CYS A 150 6.81 1.24 12.28
CA CYS A 150 6.89 2.06 13.49
C CYS A 150 6.36 1.34 14.74
N VAL A 151 5.41 0.41 14.59
CA VAL A 151 4.82 -0.34 15.71
C VAL A 151 5.82 -1.17 16.50
N LYS A 152 7.01 -1.43 15.94
CA LYS A 152 8.10 -2.13 16.62
C LYS A 152 8.80 -1.28 17.68
N TYR A 153 8.65 0.03 17.61
CA TYR A 153 9.26 1.00 18.52
C TYR A 153 8.27 1.54 19.55
N ILE A 154 7.07 0.97 19.62
CA ILE A 154 6.07 1.30 20.63
C ILE A 154 6.13 0.23 21.70
N ASP A 155 6.28 0.65 22.96
CA ASP A 155 6.19 -0.26 24.10
C ASP A 155 4.75 -0.76 24.25
N VAL A 156 4.61 -2.06 24.44
CA VAL A 156 3.33 -2.76 24.46
C VAL A 156 3.10 -3.28 25.87
N ASP A 157 2.26 -2.57 26.61
CA ASP A 157 2.07 -2.81 28.05
C ASP A 157 0.74 -3.52 28.35
N SER A 158 -0.15 -3.62 27.36
CA SER A 158 -1.48 -4.21 27.52
C SER A 158 -1.83 -5.25 26.44
N GLU A 159 -2.88 -6.04 26.70
CA GLU A 159 -3.44 -6.96 25.69
C GLU A 159 -4.02 -6.20 24.49
N GLU A 160 -4.61 -5.03 24.74
CA GLU A 160 -5.15 -4.14 23.71
C GLU A 160 -4.03 -3.61 22.79
N ASP A 161 -2.92 -3.15 23.36
CA ASP A 161 -1.75 -2.72 22.57
C ASP A 161 -1.17 -3.87 21.73
N MET A 162 -1.16 -5.09 22.26
CA MET A 162 -0.75 -6.27 21.49
C MET A 162 -1.68 -6.52 20.31
N VAL A 163 -2.99 -6.41 20.51
CA VAL A 163 -4.00 -6.58 19.46
C VAL A 163 -3.79 -5.53 18.38
N ILE A 164 -3.77 -4.24 18.72
CA ILE A 164 -3.59 -3.15 17.75
C ILE A 164 -2.28 -3.34 16.95
N ARG A 165 -1.17 -3.66 17.62
CA ARG A 165 0.10 -3.95 16.96
C ARG A 165 -0.04 -5.08 15.93
N TYR A 166 -0.62 -6.20 16.32
CA TYR A 166 -0.80 -7.34 15.41
C TYR A 166 -1.82 -7.03 14.30
N SER A 167 -2.82 -6.19 14.56
CA SER A 167 -3.78 -5.71 13.55
C SER A 167 -3.08 -4.87 12.49
N VAL A 168 -2.17 -3.97 12.87
CA VAL A 168 -1.35 -3.18 11.92
C VAL A 168 -0.44 -4.10 11.10
N GLU A 169 0.26 -5.05 11.74
CA GLU A 169 1.12 -6.02 11.04
C GLU A 169 0.32 -6.90 10.05
N ARG A 170 -0.90 -7.28 10.43
CA ARG A 170 -1.82 -8.08 9.61
C ARG A 170 -2.35 -7.27 8.43
N ALA A 171 -2.85 -6.06 8.69
CA ALA A 171 -3.31 -5.14 7.65
C ALA A 171 -2.18 -4.87 6.65
N PHE A 172 -0.97 -4.56 7.11
CA PHE A 172 0.18 -4.38 6.20
C PHE A 172 0.44 -5.61 5.31
N SER A 173 0.29 -6.83 5.84
CA SER A 173 0.43 -8.05 5.04
C SER A 173 -0.63 -8.16 3.93
N VAL A 174 -1.87 -7.76 4.22
CA VAL A 174 -2.97 -7.68 3.23
C VAL A 174 -2.65 -6.62 2.16
N PHE A 175 -2.24 -5.42 2.57
CA PHE A 175 -1.83 -4.35 1.67
C PHE A 175 -0.73 -4.81 0.70
N LYS A 176 0.34 -5.40 1.24
CA LYS A 176 1.47 -5.90 0.44
C LYS A 176 1.05 -6.98 -0.55
N SER A 177 0.13 -7.87 -0.17
CA SER A 177 -0.42 -8.89 -1.06
C SER A 177 -1.19 -8.26 -2.22
N ASN A 178 -2.04 -7.27 -1.93
CA ASN A 178 -2.84 -6.58 -2.95
C ASN A 178 -1.97 -5.73 -3.89
N MET A 179 -0.98 -5.00 -3.38
CA MET A 179 -0.04 -4.26 -4.23
C MET A 179 0.69 -5.17 -5.21
N ARG A 180 1.14 -6.36 -4.77
CA ARG A 180 1.74 -7.37 -5.65
C ARG A 180 0.75 -7.92 -6.69
N ALA A 181 -0.54 -8.03 -6.34
CA ALA A 181 -1.56 -8.47 -7.29
C ALA A 181 -1.77 -7.42 -8.39
N ILE A 182 -1.80 -6.14 -8.04
CA ILE A 182 -1.88 -5.01 -8.98
C ILE A 182 -0.68 -5.03 -9.93
N GLU A 183 0.54 -5.14 -9.39
CA GLU A 183 1.78 -5.22 -10.21
C GLU A 183 1.73 -6.38 -11.22
N LYS A 184 1.23 -7.55 -10.81
CA LYS A 184 1.09 -8.73 -11.68
C LYS A 184 0.04 -8.53 -12.76
N GLN A 185 -1.11 -7.96 -12.43
CA GLN A 185 -2.19 -7.68 -13.39
C GLN A 185 -1.69 -6.71 -14.47
N GLU A 186 -0.97 -5.66 -14.07
CA GLU A 186 -0.43 -4.68 -15.02
C GLU A 186 0.65 -5.27 -15.93
N ALA A 187 1.53 -6.11 -15.39
CA ALA A 187 2.53 -6.83 -16.19
C ALA A 187 1.88 -7.79 -17.19
N ALA A 188 0.79 -8.48 -16.80
CA ALA A 188 0.06 -9.40 -17.68
C ALA A 188 -0.65 -8.66 -18.83
N VAL A 189 -1.27 -7.51 -18.55
CA VAL A 189 -1.90 -6.67 -19.58
C VAL A 189 -0.85 -6.16 -20.57
N HIS A 190 0.33 -5.74 -20.09
CA HIS A 190 1.42 -5.33 -20.98
C HIS A 190 1.96 -6.46 -21.86
N GLY A 191 2.07 -7.68 -21.33
CA GLY A 191 2.46 -8.86 -22.11
C GLY A 191 1.44 -9.23 -23.19
N GLN A 192 0.14 -9.13 -22.89
CA GLN A 192 -0.92 -9.39 -23.87
C GLN A 192 -0.97 -8.34 -24.98
N VAL A 193 -0.80 -7.04 -24.64
CA VAL A 193 -0.73 -5.95 -25.63
C VAL A 193 0.51 -6.09 -26.52
N PHE A 194 1.67 -6.45 -25.95
CA PHE A 194 2.88 -6.68 -26.74
C PHE A 194 2.69 -7.84 -27.74
N ASN A 195 2.10 -8.96 -27.29
CA ASN A 195 1.80 -10.10 -28.14
C ASN A 195 0.82 -9.76 -29.28
N LEU A 196 -0.22 -8.97 -29.00
CA LEU A 196 -1.19 -8.50 -30.02
C LEU A 196 -0.56 -7.56 -31.06
N ILE A 197 0.46 -6.78 -30.67
CA ILE A 197 1.20 -5.91 -31.60
C ILE A 197 2.20 -6.70 -32.45
N THR A 198 2.80 -7.77 -31.91
CA THR A 198 3.67 -8.67 -32.68
C THR A 198 2.93 -9.68 -33.56
N ASP A 199 1.68 -10.03 -33.23
CA ASP A 199 0.82 -10.91 -34.04
C ASP A 199 0.01 -10.16 -35.11
N ALA A 200 0.03 -8.82 -35.08
CA ALA A 200 -0.45 -8.03 -36.20
C ALA A 200 0.51 -8.21 -37.38
N ALA A 201 0.05 -8.89 -38.43
CA ALA A 201 0.82 -9.16 -39.64
C ALA A 201 1.58 -7.90 -40.11
N PRO A 202 2.85 -8.03 -40.54
CA PRO A 202 3.62 -6.87 -41.00
C PRO A 202 2.85 -6.16 -42.11
N PRO A 203 2.85 -4.81 -42.13
CA PRO A 203 2.17 -4.08 -43.18
C PRO A 203 2.71 -4.56 -44.52
N VAL A 204 1.81 -5.07 -45.37
CA VAL A 204 2.13 -5.40 -46.76
C VAL A 204 2.62 -4.12 -47.41
N LEU A 205 3.91 -4.03 -47.67
CA LEU A 205 4.52 -2.98 -48.49
C LEU A 205 3.97 -3.14 -49.90
N VAL A 206 2.88 -2.43 -50.20
CA VAL A 206 2.42 -2.24 -51.56
C VAL A 206 3.44 -1.33 -52.24
N LYS A 207 4.21 -1.91 -53.16
CA LYS A 207 5.09 -1.18 -54.06
C LYS A 207 4.24 -0.19 -54.85
N ALA A 208 4.44 1.12 -54.63
CA ALA A 208 3.90 2.13 -55.53
C ALA A 208 4.52 1.90 -56.90
N GLN A 209 3.69 1.53 -57.88
CA GLN A 209 4.08 1.55 -59.29
C GLN A 209 4.18 3.00 -59.76
N ASP A 210 5.20 3.26 -60.57
CA ASP A 210 5.49 4.53 -61.25
C ASP A 210 4.24 5.17 -61.87
N GLU A 211 3.90 6.36 -61.40
CA GLU A 211 3.09 7.33 -62.15
C GLU A 211 3.95 8.56 -62.46
N THR A 212 4.85 8.43 -63.43
CA THR A 212 5.37 9.58 -64.16
C THR A 212 4.62 9.74 -65.49
N GLN A 213 3.52 10.50 -65.48
CA GLN A 213 3.05 11.17 -66.69
C GLN A 213 2.59 12.60 -66.38
N TYR A 214 3.33 13.54 -66.97
CA TYR A 214 3.26 14.99 -66.85
C TYR A 214 1.89 15.59 -67.19
N ARG A 215 1.57 16.73 -66.53
CA ARG A 215 0.96 17.89 -67.20
C ARG A 215 1.56 19.20 -66.70
N LYS A 216 2.40 19.82 -67.55
CA LYS A 216 2.78 21.24 -67.48
C LYS A 216 1.62 22.08 -68.03
N ILE A 217 1.28 23.18 -67.37
CA ILE A 217 0.45 24.25 -67.94
C ILE A 217 1.16 25.58 -67.61
N TYR A 218 1.55 26.32 -68.64
CA TYR A 218 1.88 27.75 -68.55
C TYR A 218 0.79 28.51 -69.33
N PRO A 219 0.28 29.64 -68.80
CA PRO A 219 -0.61 30.51 -69.55
C PRO A 219 0.16 31.30 -70.62
N VAL A 220 -0.51 31.51 -71.75
CA VAL A 220 -0.04 32.32 -72.88
C VAL A 220 -0.40 33.79 -72.63
N LEU A 221 0.63 34.63 -72.77
CA LEU A 221 0.76 36.10 -72.72
C LEU A 221 0.76 36.75 -71.33
#